data_AF-A0A1H9UQF6-F1
#
_entry.id   AF-A0A1H9UQF6-F1
#
_cell.length_a   1.000
_cell.length_b   1.000
_cell.length_c   1.000
_cell.angle_alpha   90.00
_cell.angle_beta   90.00
_cell.angle_gamma   90.00
#
_symmetry.space_group_name_H-M   'P 1'
#
loop_
_entity.id
_entity.type
_entity.pdbx_description
1 polymer ?
#
loop_
_entity_poly.entity_id
_entity_poly.type
_entity_poly.pdbx_seq_one_letter_code
_entity_poly.pdbx_strand_id
1 'polypeptide(L)'
;MTQPTHTHRDGGGKFHEIAQHQGTGPLDGHWIVIFHDLDEGFQMATTQDDWVQNWREVAPDDCTVCMGTGTDHIKNNKALPCGGCYGLGKVRDDGETPADRWELSAVATRIIQRQQDELLNLRRIAQNPAVQALLDQDRQQAFNDSVRRQEQQWRDGPGHGPGGQRYTGD
;
A
#
# COMPACT_ATOMS: atom_id res chain seq x y z
N MET A 1 -7.45 9.61 26.70
CA MET A 1 -6.25 9.32 25.89
C MET A 1 -6.70 9.20 24.45
N THR A 2 -5.99 9.84 23.52
CA THR A 2 -6.28 9.74 22.08
C THR A 2 -5.85 8.37 21.58
N GLN A 3 -6.71 7.66 20.84
CA GLN A 3 -6.37 6.35 20.27
C GLN A 3 -5.56 6.52 18.97
N PRO A 4 -4.55 5.67 18.72
CA PRO A 4 -3.83 5.67 17.46
C PRO A 4 -4.74 5.24 16.32
N THR A 5 -4.70 5.99 15.22
CA THR A 5 -5.37 5.65 13.97
C THR A 5 -4.42 4.97 12.99
N HIS A 6 -3.12 5.28 13.10
CA HIS A 6 -2.10 4.92 12.14
C HIS A 6 -0.82 4.46 12.83
N THR A 7 -0.03 3.66 12.11
CA THR A 7 1.32 3.21 12.48
C THR A 7 2.24 3.36 11.29
N HIS A 8 3.52 3.64 11.53
CA HIS A 8 4.52 3.58 10.48
C HIS A 8 4.72 2.12 10.05
N ARG A 9 4.87 1.87 8.75
CA ARG A 9 5.00 0.53 8.16
C ARG A 9 6.25 -0.19 8.64
N ASP A 10 7.40 0.47 8.56
CA ASP A 10 8.69 -0.12 8.96
C ASP A 10 9.03 0.09 10.44
N GLY A 11 8.70 1.28 10.98
CA GLY A 11 9.12 1.72 12.30
C GLY A 11 8.18 1.36 13.44
N GLY A 12 6.90 1.05 13.15
CA GLY A 12 5.86 1.02 14.18
C GLY A 12 5.45 2.42 14.64
N GLY A 13 5.14 2.58 15.93
CA GLY A 13 4.76 3.86 16.52
C GLY A 13 3.26 4.16 16.46
N LYS A 14 2.83 5.11 17.30
CA LYS A 14 1.42 5.44 17.51
C LYS A 14 1.10 6.82 16.96
N PHE A 15 0.37 6.87 15.85
CA PHE A 15 0.02 8.13 15.20
C PHE A 15 -1.49 8.34 15.15
N HIS A 16 -1.92 9.57 15.41
CA HIS A 16 -3.31 9.98 15.26
C HIS A 16 -3.43 11.01 14.14
N GLU A 17 -4.08 10.65 13.04
CA GLU A 17 -4.38 11.59 11.98
C GLU A 17 -5.41 12.60 12.48
N ILE A 18 -5.11 13.89 12.31
CA ILE A 18 -5.95 14.99 12.79
C ILE A 18 -6.77 15.57 11.66
N ALA A 19 -6.13 15.88 10.54
CA ALA A 19 -6.76 16.53 9.40
C ALA A 19 -5.97 16.33 8.10
N GLN A 20 -6.67 16.40 6.98
CA GLN A 20 -6.08 16.52 5.65
C GLN A 20 -6.59 17.81 5.00
N HIS A 21 -5.72 18.57 4.35
CA HIS A 21 -6.10 19.76 3.61
C HIS A 21 -5.17 20.02 2.42
N GLN A 22 -5.63 20.83 1.48
CA GLN A 22 -4.80 21.27 0.37
C GLN A 22 -3.73 22.25 0.86
N GLY A 23 -2.49 22.09 0.39
CA GLY A 23 -1.39 23.00 0.65
C GLY A 23 -1.61 24.35 -0.03
N THR A 24 -0.90 25.37 0.45
CA THR A 24 -0.95 26.73 -0.11
C THR A 24 0.46 27.23 -0.38
N GLY A 25 0.61 28.15 -1.33
CA GLY A 25 1.90 28.77 -1.64
C GLY A 25 2.87 27.77 -2.27
N PRO A 26 4.08 27.54 -1.72
CA PRO A 26 5.03 26.57 -2.26
C PRO A 26 4.54 25.11 -2.27
N LEU A 27 3.50 24.79 -1.51
CA LEU A 27 2.87 23.47 -1.44
C LEU A 27 1.53 23.41 -2.20
N ASP A 28 1.24 24.41 -3.03
CA ASP A 28 0.03 24.41 -3.85
C ASP A 28 0.02 23.19 -4.79
N GLY A 29 -1.16 22.60 -4.96
CA GLY A 29 -1.33 21.33 -5.69
C GLY A 29 -0.99 20.05 -4.89
N HIS A 30 -0.44 20.16 -3.68
CA HIS A 30 -0.18 19.01 -2.81
C HIS A 30 -1.22 18.91 -1.69
N TRP A 31 -1.61 17.69 -1.33
CA TRP A 31 -2.37 17.44 -0.09
C TRP A 31 -1.43 17.27 1.08
N ILE A 32 -1.78 17.88 2.21
CA ILE A 32 -1.03 17.85 3.47
C ILE A 32 -1.84 17.08 4.51
N VAL A 33 -1.18 16.17 5.21
CA VAL A 33 -1.73 15.41 6.34
C VAL A 33 -1.09 15.92 7.62
N ILE A 34 -1.93 16.36 8.56
CA ILE A 34 -1.52 16.74 9.91
C ILE A 34 -1.81 15.56 10.84
N PHE A 35 -0.81 15.15 11.61
CA PHE A 35 -0.92 14.03 12.53
C PHE A 35 -0.20 14.30 13.85
N HIS A 36 -0.64 13.62 14.91
CA HIS A 36 -0.02 13.63 16.23
C HIS A 36 0.82 12.37 16.39
N ASP A 37 2.10 12.54 16.69
CA ASP A 37 2.91 11.45 17.26
C ASP A 37 2.55 11.31 18.74
N LEU A 38 1.87 10.22 19.10
CA LEU A 38 1.38 9.99 20.45
C LEU A 38 2.47 9.54 21.41
N ASP A 39 3.60 9.06 20.89
CA ASP A 39 4.73 8.63 21.71
C ASP A 39 5.61 9.83 22.09
N GLU A 40 5.84 10.75 21.15
CA GLU A 40 6.63 11.96 21.39
C GLU A 40 5.80 13.19 21.83
N GLY A 41 4.48 13.16 21.61
CA GLY A 41 3.54 14.17 22.11
C GLY A 41 3.48 15.47 21.30
N PHE A 42 3.91 15.47 20.03
CA PHE A 42 3.88 16.65 19.17
C PHE A 42 3.19 16.40 17.83
N GLN A 43 2.70 17.48 17.22
CA GLN A 43 2.05 17.45 15.91
C GLN A 43 3.07 17.66 14.80
N MET A 44 2.90 16.90 13.72
CA MET A 44 3.68 16.99 12.50
C MET A 44 2.75 17.15 11.31
N ALA A 45 3.33 17.60 10.19
CA ALA A 45 2.67 17.62 8.91
C ALA A 45 3.58 16.96 7.87
N THR A 46 2.99 16.15 6.99
CA THR A 46 3.67 15.58 5.82
C THR A 46 2.77 15.66 4.60
N THR A 47 3.29 15.36 3.40
CA THR A 47 2.46 15.26 2.20
C THR A 47 1.63 13.98 2.23
N GLN A 48 0.47 13.99 1.56
CA GLN A 48 -0.38 12.80 1.49
C GLN A 48 0.33 11.62 0.82
N ASP A 49 1.17 11.87 -0.19
CA ASP A 49 1.95 10.83 -0.85
C ASP A 49 2.91 10.14 0.14
N ASP A 50 3.63 10.92 0.93
CA ASP A 50 4.52 10.41 1.97
C ASP A 50 3.74 9.67 3.08
N TRP A 51 2.58 10.21 3.47
CA TRP A 51 1.69 9.59 4.45
C TRP A 51 1.24 8.19 4.02
N VAL A 52 0.67 8.07 2.82
CA VAL A 52 0.17 6.79 2.29
C VAL A 52 1.29 5.79 2.08
N GLN A 53 2.47 6.28 1.66
CA GLN A 53 3.64 5.45 1.44
C GLN A 53 4.20 4.86 2.74
N ASN A 54 4.32 5.65 3.81
CA ASN A 54 5.06 5.27 5.01
C ASN A 54 4.18 4.88 6.20
N TRP A 55 2.93 5.34 6.23
CA TRP A 55 1.95 4.99 7.27
C TRP A 55 0.86 4.09 6.71
N ARG A 56 0.25 3.34 7.63
CA ARG A 56 -0.95 2.55 7.37
C ARG A 56 -1.90 2.70 8.54
N GLU A 57 -3.19 2.57 8.27
CA GLU A 57 -4.19 2.46 9.33
C GLU A 57 -3.90 1.26 10.23
N VAL A 58 -4.19 1.43 11.52
CA VAL A 58 -4.15 0.36 12.51
C VAL A 58 -5.39 -0.51 12.29
N ALA A 59 -5.18 -1.77 11.93
CA ALA A 59 -6.26 -2.71 11.74
C ALA A 59 -6.84 -3.14 13.10
N PRO A 60 -8.13 -3.52 13.20
CA PRO A 60 -8.72 -3.99 14.44
C PRO A 60 -8.04 -5.23 15.02
N ASP A 61 -7.45 -6.06 14.16
CA ASP A 61 -6.71 -7.27 14.53
C ASP A 61 -5.21 -7.03 14.71
N ASP A 62 -4.72 -5.77 14.65
CA ASP A 62 -3.33 -5.45 14.94
C ASP A 62 -3.05 -5.54 16.44
N CYS A 63 -1.87 -6.06 16.76
CA CYS A 63 -1.38 -6.10 18.12
C CYS A 63 -1.21 -4.69 18.67
N THR A 64 -1.91 -4.39 19.76
CA THR A 64 -1.87 -3.09 20.46
C THR A 64 -0.51 -2.76 21.09
N VAL A 65 0.42 -3.72 21.12
CA VAL A 65 1.80 -3.52 21.56
C VAL A 65 2.67 -3.07 20.40
N CYS A 66 2.73 -3.87 19.31
CA CYS A 66 3.60 -3.57 18.18
C CYS A 66 2.92 -2.91 16.99
N MET A 67 1.65 -2.50 17.12
CA MET A 67 0.84 -1.91 16.05
C MET A 67 0.92 -2.73 14.74
N GLY A 68 0.94 -4.05 14.88
CA GLY A 68 1.02 -4.96 13.75
C GLY A 68 2.36 -5.10 13.03
N THR A 69 3.44 -4.47 13.51
CA THR A 69 4.77 -4.71 12.90
C THR A 69 5.33 -6.10 13.20
N GLY A 70 4.85 -6.76 14.25
CA GLY A 70 5.40 -8.04 14.71
C GLY A 70 6.76 -7.92 15.41
N THR A 71 7.31 -6.72 15.57
CA THR A 71 8.63 -6.49 16.17
C THR A 71 8.53 -5.64 17.44
N ASP A 72 9.46 -5.82 18.38
CA ASP A 72 9.52 -5.03 19.61
C ASP A 72 10.17 -3.66 19.34
N HIS A 73 9.42 -2.75 18.71
CA HIS A 73 9.87 -1.38 18.48
C HIS A 73 9.83 -0.52 19.76
N ILE A 74 8.97 -0.84 20.73
CA ILE A 74 8.85 -0.10 22.00
C ILE A 74 10.16 -0.18 22.80
N LYS A 75 10.82 -1.34 22.83
CA LYS A 75 12.12 -1.49 23.51
C LYS A 75 13.32 -1.15 22.62
N ASN A 76 13.09 -0.49 21.49
CA ASN A 76 14.09 -0.21 20.46
C ASN A 76 14.84 -1.47 19.98
N ASN A 77 14.19 -2.64 20.03
CA ASN A 77 14.78 -3.92 19.64
C ASN A 77 14.04 -4.51 18.45
N LYS A 78 14.16 -3.81 17.32
CA LYS A 78 13.47 -4.13 16.06
C LYS A 78 13.83 -5.51 15.49
N ALA A 79 14.90 -6.14 15.98
CA ALA A 79 15.32 -7.48 15.58
C ALA A 79 14.58 -8.61 16.33
N LEU A 80 13.92 -8.31 17.45
CA LEU A 80 13.20 -9.29 18.23
C LEU A 80 11.70 -9.29 17.93
N PRO A 81 11.05 -10.47 17.96
CA PRO A 81 9.60 -10.56 17.83
C PRO A 81 8.93 -9.84 19.00
N CYS A 82 7.82 -9.17 18.72
CA CYS A 82 6.99 -8.58 19.76
C CYS A 82 6.51 -9.67 20.73
N GLY A 83 6.78 -9.49 22.03
CA GLY A 83 6.41 -10.45 23.06
C GLY A 83 4.89 -10.63 23.24
N GLY A 84 4.09 -9.61 22.93
CA GLY A 84 2.63 -9.68 23.06
C GLY A 84 1.97 -10.56 22.00
N CYS A 85 2.44 -10.52 20.75
CA CYS A 85 1.86 -11.30 19.66
C CYS A 85 2.80 -12.41 19.15
N TYR A 86 3.85 -12.73 19.90
CA TYR A 86 4.90 -13.69 19.51
C TYR A 86 5.45 -13.47 18.10
N GLY A 87 5.53 -12.21 17.67
CA GLY A 87 6.02 -11.86 16.34
C GLY A 87 4.98 -11.85 15.21
N LEU A 88 3.74 -12.28 15.46
CA LEU A 88 2.71 -12.38 14.42
C LEU A 88 2.16 -11.01 13.98
N GLY A 89 2.30 -9.99 14.83
CA GLY A 89 1.69 -8.67 14.64
C GLY A 89 0.17 -8.65 14.87
N LYS A 90 -0.47 -9.80 15.08
CA LYS A 90 -1.93 -9.90 15.17
C LYS A 90 -2.41 -10.37 16.53
N VAL A 91 -3.65 -10.00 16.87
CA VAL A 91 -4.35 -10.37 18.10
C VAL A 91 -5.56 -11.26 17.81
N ARG A 92 -6.16 -11.77 18.87
CA ARG A 92 -7.41 -12.53 18.86
C ARG A 92 -8.60 -11.65 18.43
N ASP A 93 -9.76 -12.25 18.19
CA ASP A 93 -10.99 -11.54 17.75
C ASP A 93 -11.51 -10.54 18.79
N ASP A 94 -11.20 -10.76 20.07
CA ASP A 94 -11.53 -9.85 21.17
C ASP A 94 -10.52 -8.70 21.33
N GLY A 95 -9.50 -8.63 20.46
CA GLY A 95 -8.46 -7.60 20.52
C GLY A 95 -7.34 -7.90 21.52
N GLU A 96 -7.41 -9.00 22.25
CA GLU A 96 -6.41 -9.37 23.25
C GLU A 96 -5.22 -10.11 22.66
N THR A 97 -4.05 -9.91 23.25
CA THR A 97 -2.84 -10.66 22.91
C THR A 97 -3.00 -12.13 23.23
N PRO A 98 -2.53 -13.05 22.36
CA PRO A 98 -2.57 -14.48 22.66
C PRO A 98 -1.80 -14.77 23.95
N ALA A 99 -2.41 -15.50 24.87
CA ALA A 99 -1.79 -15.84 26.16
C ALA A 99 -0.70 -16.90 26.01
N ASP A 100 -0.81 -17.75 24.99
CA ASP A 100 0.12 -18.83 24.73
C ASP A 100 0.25 -19.17 23.22
N ARG A 101 1.02 -20.22 22.92
CA ARG A 101 1.28 -20.67 21.55
C ARG A 101 0.09 -21.37 20.90
N TRP A 102 -0.87 -21.88 21.67
CA TRP A 102 -2.10 -22.49 21.14
C TRP A 102 -3.07 -21.41 20.71
N GLU A 103 -3.22 -20.35 21.49
CA GLU A 103 -3.99 -19.18 21.06
C GLU A 103 -3.34 -18.50 19.85
N LEU A 104 -2.02 -18.39 19.84
CA LEU A 104 -1.27 -17.88 18.68
C LEU A 104 -1.55 -18.70 17.41
N SER A 105 -1.59 -20.03 17.52
CA SER A 105 -1.85 -20.89 16.36
C SER A 105 -3.28 -20.70 15.85
N ALA A 106 -4.26 -20.50 16.73
CA ALA A 106 -5.63 -20.14 16.33
C ALA A 106 -5.68 -18.81 15.56
N VAL A 107 -4.98 -17.77 16.05
CA VAL A 107 -4.86 -16.49 15.33
C VAL A 107 -4.22 -16.69 13.95
N ALA A 108 -3.14 -17.46 13.87
CA ALA A 108 -2.46 -17.75 12.61
C ALA A 108 -3.35 -18.54 11.63
N THR A 109 -4.08 -19.55 12.09
CA THR A 109 -5.03 -20.33 11.28
C THR A 109 -6.10 -19.43 10.66
N ARG A 110 -6.66 -18.50 11.45
CA ARG A 110 -7.65 -17.53 10.97
C ARG A 110 -7.08 -16.64 9.86
N ILE A 111 -5.86 -16.13 10.03
CA ILE A 111 -5.18 -15.30 9.02
C ILE A 111 -5.00 -16.10 7.71
N ILE A 112 -4.53 -17.34 7.82
CA ILE A 112 -4.32 -18.22 6.67
C ILE A 112 -5.64 -18.48 5.94
N GLN A 113 -6.73 -18.76 6.67
CA GLN A 113 -8.06 -18.98 6.09
C GLN A 113 -8.55 -17.73 5.34
N ARG A 114 -8.45 -16.55 5.95
CA ARG A 114 -8.80 -15.28 5.29
C ARG A 114 -8.01 -15.07 3.99
N GLN A 115 -6.72 -15.34 4.00
CA GLN A 115 -5.86 -15.24 2.82
C GLN A 115 -6.24 -16.26 1.73
N GLN A 116 -6.60 -17.48 2.13
CA GLN A 116 -7.05 -18.51 1.19
C GLN A 116 -8.36 -18.10 0.51
N ASP A 117 -9.33 -17.59 1.27
CA ASP A 117 -10.61 -17.13 0.73
C ASP A 117 -10.43 -15.95 -0.23
N GLU A 118 -9.57 -14.99 0.13
CA GLU A 118 -9.25 -13.86 -0.73
C GLU A 118 -8.57 -14.29 -2.03
N LEU A 119 -7.58 -15.20 -1.95
CA LEU A 119 -6.92 -15.76 -3.14
C LEU A 119 -7.90 -16.54 -4.03
N LEU A 120 -8.82 -17.31 -3.46
CA LEU A 120 -9.85 -18.02 -4.22
C LEU A 120 -10.79 -17.03 -4.91
N ASN A 121 -11.16 -15.94 -4.24
CA ASN A 121 -11.97 -14.89 -4.83
C ASN A 121 -11.25 -14.19 -6.00
N LEU A 122 -9.98 -13.80 -5.83
CA LEU A 122 -9.17 -13.20 -6.89
C LEU A 122 -9.01 -14.15 -8.08
N ARG A 123 -8.79 -15.45 -7.85
CA ARG A 123 -8.74 -16.45 -8.91
C ARG A 123 -10.06 -16.54 -9.67
N ARG A 124 -11.20 -16.49 -8.97
CA ARG A 124 -12.53 -16.50 -9.60
C ARG A 124 -12.74 -15.28 -10.50
N ILE A 125 -12.32 -14.10 -10.05
CA ILE A 125 -12.37 -12.86 -10.84
C ILE A 125 -11.46 -12.97 -12.07
N ALA A 126 -10.22 -13.43 -11.89
CA ALA A 126 -9.26 -13.57 -12.99
C ALA A 126 -9.68 -14.62 -14.04
N GLN A 127 -10.48 -15.62 -13.64
CA GLN A 127 -11.06 -16.63 -14.52
C GLN A 127 -12.39 -16.20 -15.14
N ASN A 128 -12.92 -15.02 -14.79
CA ASN A 128 -14.16 -14.53 -15.37
C ASN A 128 -13.92 -14.15 -16.85
N PRO A 129 -14.63 -14.75 -17.81
CA PRO A 129 -14.45 -14.47 -19.23
C PRO A 129 -14.64 -13.00 -19.61
N ALA A 130 -15.55 -12.29 -18.92
CA ALA A 130 -15.78 -10.86 -19.16
C ALA A 130 -14.57 -10.02 -18.72
N VAL A 131 -13.92 -10.38 -17.62
CA VAL A 131 -12.69 -9.72 -17.15
C VAL A 131 -11.55 -10.01 -18.11
N GLN A 132 -11.43 -11.25 -18.59
CA GLN A 132 -10.40 -11.60 -19.59
C GLN A 132 -10.58 -10.84 -20.90
N ALA A 133 -11.81 -10.77 -21.41
CA ALA A 133 -12.12 -10.00 -22.62
C ALA A 133 -11.79 -8.51 -22.46
N LEU A 134 -12.07 -7.93 -21.28
CA LEU A 134 -11.74 -6.53 -20.98
C LEU A 134 -10.21 -6.31 -20.91
N LEU A 135 -9.47 -7.22 -20.27
CA LEU A 135 -8.01 -7.15 -20.23
C LEU A 135 -7.38 -7.30 -21.62
N ASP A 136 -7.94 -8.16 -22.49
CA ASP A 136 -7.45 -8.33 -23.85
C ASP A 136 -7.77 -7.10 -24.72
N GLN A 137 -8.94 -6.49 -24.53
CA GLN A 137 -9.29 -5.21 -25.15
C GLN A 137 -8.31 -4.10 -24.75
N ASP A 138 -8.01 -3.95 -23.45
CA ASP A 138 -7.05 -2.96 -22.94
C ASP A 138 -5.65 -3.18 -23.51
N ARG A 139 -5.18 -4.43 -23.57
CA ARG A 139 -3.89 -4.77 -24.18
C ARG A 139 -3.85 -4.39 -25.65
N GLN A 140 -4.92 -4.68 -26.39
CA GLN A 140 -5.00 -4.38 -27.80
C GLN A 140 -5.07 -2.86 -28.05
N GLN A 141 -5.75 -2.12 -27.20
CA GLN A 141 -5.77 -0.66 -27.25
C GLN A 141 -4.39 -0.07 -26.92
N ALA A 142 -3.71 -0.56 -25.88
CA ALA A 142 -2.37 -0.11 -25.54
C ALA A 142 -1.35 -0.37 -26.66
N PHE A 143 -1.48 -1.51 -27.36
CA PHE A 143 -0.70 -1.82 -28.55
C PHE A 143 -1.02 -0.86 -29.71
N ASN A 144 -2.30 -0.62 -30.00
CA ASN A 144 -2.69 0.32 -31.04
C ASN A 144 -2.19 1.75 -30.75
N ASP A 145 -2.25 2.18 -29.49
CA ASP A 145 -1.80 3.51 -29.06
C ASP A 145 -0.27 3.63 -29.07
N SER A 146 0.48 2.53 -28.85
CA SER A 146 1.94 2.55 -28.99
C SER A 146 2.36 2.62 -30.47
N VAL A 147 1.70 1.86 -31.35
CA VAL A 147 1.92 1.92 -32.80
C VAL A 147 1.57 3.31 -33.34
N ARG A 148 0.41 3.88 -32.96
CA ARG A 148 0.00 5.22 -33.38
C ARG A 148 1.02 6.29 -32.95
N ARG A 149 1.52 6.21 -31.72
CA ARG A 149 2.57 7.12 -31.23
C ARG A 149 3.87 6.96 -32.01
N GLN A 150 4.27 5.73 -32.33
CA GLN A 150 5.47 5.46 -33.12
C GLN A 150 5.33 5.98 -34.57
N GLU A 151 4.17 5.80 -35.20
CA GLU A 151 3.89 6.33 -36.53
C GLU A 151 3.89 7.87 -36.55
N GLN A 152 3.27 8.51 -35.56
CA GLN A 152 3.31 9.98 -35.42
C GLN A 152 4.75 10.46 -35.23
N GLN A 153 5.53 9.84 -34.35
CA GLN A 153 6.94 10.18 -34.19
C GLN A 153 7.77 9.98 -35.46
N TRP A 154 7.47 8.97 -36.27
CA TRP A 154 8.14 8.76 -37.55
C TRP A 154 7.74 9.82 -38.60
N ARG A 155 6.46 10.21 -38.64
CA ARG A 155 5.94 11.27 -39.53
C ARG A 155 6.46 12.66 -39.14
N ASP A 156 6.50 12.96 -37.85
CA ASP A 156 6.84 14.28 -37.30
C ASP A 156 8.35 14.44 -37.05
N GLY A 157 9.09 13.35 -36.90
CA GLY A 157 10.54 13.34 -36.73
C GLY A 157 11.30 13.35 -38.06
N PRO A 158 12.62 13.60 -38.06
CA PRO A 158 13.49 13.50 -39.25
C PRO A 158 13.80 12.05 -39.69
N GLY A 159 12.98 11.08 -39.26
CA GLY A 159 13.24 9.64 -39.33
C GLY A 159 13.50 9.11 -40.75
N HIS A 160 14.52 8.26 -40.86
CA HIS A 160 14.86 7.46 -42.04
C HIS A 160 14.12 6.11 -41.96
N GLY A 161 13.52 5.65 -43.05
CA GLY A 161 12.92 4.31 -43.11
C GLY A 161 14.00 3.20 -43.05
N PRO A 162 13.61 1.93 -42.82
CA PRO A 162 14.52 0.80 -42.99
C PRO A 162 14.95 0.74 -44.47
N GLY A 163 16.18 1.20 -44.75
CA GLY A 163 16.68 1.45 -46.12
C GLY A 163 17.15 2.88 -46.39
N GLY A 164 17.03 3.82 -45.44
CA GLY A 164 17.65 5.14 -45.51
C GLY A 164 17.00 6.15 -46.45
N GLN A 165 15.96 5.78 -47.22
CA GLN A 165 15.26 6.71 -48.10
C GLN A 165 13.87 7.10 -47.59
N ARG A 166 13.59 8.39 -47.62
CA ARG A 166 12.24 8.96 -47.55
C ARG A 166 11.66 8.93 -48.96
N TYR A 167 10.63 8.14 -49.20
CA TYR A 167 9.73 8.37 -50.33
C TYR A 167 8.73 9.45 -49.90
N THR A 168 9.13 10.72 -50.00
CA THR A 168 8.15 11.80 -50.13
C THR A 168 7.74 11.79 -51.61
N GLY A 169 6.60 11.16 -51.90
CA GLY A 169 5.95 11.32 -53.19
C GLY A 169 5.31 12.70 -53.24
N ASP A 170 6.06 13.65 -53.80
CA ASP A 170 5.61 14.82 -54.58
C ASP A 170 6.75 15.20 -55.53
#